data_AF-A0A1G2ZW77-F1
#
_entry.id   AF-A0A1G2ZW77-F1
#
_cell.length_a   1.000
_cell.length_b   1.000
_cell.length_c   1.000
_cell.angle_alpha   90.00
_cell.angle_beta   90.00
_cell.angle_gamma   90.00
#
_symmetry.space_group_name_H-M   'P 1'
#
loop_
_entity.id
_entity.type
_entity.pdbx_description
1 polymer ?
#
loop_
_entity_poly.entity_id
_entity_poly.type
_entity_poly.pdbx_seq_one_letter_code
_entity_poly.pdbx_strand_id
1 'polypeptide(L)' 'MTPLHQVGQWVREMLLRIPLPVVRAIFLAVPILLLVWVLSLPRSETRSPEGTGGWSGDLKVMAAVALLLQVVVYSLL' A
#
# COMPACT_ATOMS: atom_id res chain seq x y z
N MET A 1 -18.64 35.86 -0.31
CA MET A 1 -17.53 34.99 -0.75
C MET A 1 -16.47 35.04 0.34
N THR A 2 -16.45 34.10 1.29
CA THR A 2 -15.42 34.10 2.34
C THR A 2 -14.08 33.61 1.76
N PRO A 3 -12.92 34.10 2.23
CA PRO A 3 -11.61 33.66 1.74
C PRO A 3 -11.40 32.15 1.91
N LEU A 4 -11.95 31.56 2.98
CA LEU A 4 -11.98 30.11 3.20
C LEU A 4 -12.73 29.35 2.09
N HIS A 5 -13.80 29.93 1.55
CA HIS A 5 -14.56 29.32 0.46
C HIS A 5 -13.77 29.30 -0.85
N GLN A 6 -12.96 30.33 -1.11
CA GLN A 6 -12.09 30.40 -2.29
C GLN A 6 -10.98 29.36 -2.24
N VAL A 7 -10.32 29.21 -1.09
CA VAL A 7 -9.32 28.16 -0.88
C VAL A 7 -9.94 26.77 -1.05
N GLY A 8 -11.13 26.54 -0.48
CA GLY A 8 -11.86 25.29 -0.64
C GLY A 8 -12.21 24.97 -2.10
N GLN A 9 -12.66 25.96 -2.88
CA GLN A 9 -12.95 25.78 -4.29
C GLN A 9 -11.68 25.49 -5.10
N TRP A 10 -10.58 26.19 -4.82
CA TRP A 10 -9.29 25.94 -5.49
C TRP A 10 -8.79 24.51 -5.27
N VAL A 11 -8.84 24.02 -4.02
CA VAL A 11 -8.48 22.63 -3.70
C VAL A 11 -9.40 21.64 -4.42
N ARG A 12 -10.71 21.90 -4.42
CA ARG A 12 -11.69 21.03 -5.10
C ARG A 12 -11.40 20.94 -6.60
N GLU A 13 -11.17 22.07 -7.26
CA GLU A 13 -10.85 22.11 -8.69
C GLU A 13 -9.54 21.37 -9.01
N MET A 14 -8.53 21.49 -8.15
CA MET A 14 -7.28 20.73 -8.28
C MET A 14 -7.54 19.22 -8.19
N LEU A 15 -8.32 18.77 -7.21
CA LEU A 15 -8.62 17.35 -7.01
C LEU A 15 -9.47 16.78 -8.15
N LEU A 16 -10.41 17.55 -8.70
CA LEU A 16 -11.24 17.13 -9.83
C LEU A 16 -10.45 16.93 -11.13
N ARG A 17 -9.25 17.52 -11.26
CA ARG A 17 -8.36 17.29 -12.39
C ARG A 17 -7.62 15.95 -12.32
N ILE A 18 -7.60 15.31 -11.15
CA ILE A 18 -6.90 14.04 -10.97
C ILE A 18 -7.80 12.92 -11.52
N PRO A 19 -7.40 12.24 -12.60
CA PRO A 19 -8.22 11.17 -13.16
C PRO A 19 -8.23 9.97 -12.20
N LEU A 20 -9.42 9.44 -11.93
CA LEU A 20 -9.61 8.30 -11.02
C LEU A 20 -8.71 7.09 -11.33
N PRO A 21 -8.44 6.73 -12.61
CA PRO A 21 -7.51 5.66 -12.93
C PRO A 21 -6.08 5.88 -12.39
N VAL A 22 -5.60 7.13 -12.35
CA VAL A 22 -4.26 7.45 -11.84
C VAL A 22 -4.22 7.26 -10.33
N VAL A 23 -5.25 7.70 -9.61
CA VAL A 23 -5.37 7.47 -8.16
C VAL A 23 -5.39 5.97 -7.87
N ARG A 24 -6.20 5.21 -8.61
CA ARG A 24 -6.27 3.75 -8.47
C ARG A 24 -4.91 3.07 -8.74
N ALA A 25 -4.22 3.49 -9.79
CA ALA A 25 -2.88 2.99 -10.10
C ALA A 25 -1.88 3.26 -8.97
N ILE A 26 -1.91 4.46 -8.37
CA ILE A 26 -1.06 4.80 -7.22
C ILE A 26 -1.40 3.94 -6.00
N PHE A 27 -2.70 3.78 -5.69
CA PHE A 27 -3.17 2.95 -4.59
C PHE A 27 -2.78 1.48 -4.73
N LEU A 28 -2.71 0.95 -5.95
CA LEU A 28 -2.21 -0.40 -6.23
C LEU A 28 -0.68 -0.46 -6.24
N ALA A 29 -0.01 0.57 -6.74
CA ALA A 29 1.45 0.59 -6.85
C ALA A 29 2.14 0.54 -5.49
N VAL A 30 1.60 1.23 -4.47
CA VAL A 30 2.18 1.26 -3.12
C VAL A 30 2.31 -0.15 -2.50
N PRO A 31 1.23 -0.94 -2.34
CA PRO A 31 1.34 -2.29 -1.78
C PRO A 31 2.14 -3.25 -2.67
N ILE A 32 2.12 -3.07 -4.00
CA ILE A 32 2.97 -3.85 -4.91
C ILE A 32 4.45 -3.57 -4.68
N LEU A 33 4.84 -2.30 -4.58
CA LEU A 33 6.23 -1.90 -4.30
C LEU A 33 6.68 -2.42 -2.93
N LEU A 34 5.83 -2.30 -1.91
CA LEU A 34 6.10 -2.88 -0.59
C LEU A 34 6.24 -4.40 -0.65
N LEU A 35 5.41 -5.08 -1.45
CA LEU A 35 5.50 -6.53 -1.62
C LEU A 35 6.84 -6.92 -2.25
N VAL A 36 7.25 -6.24 -3.31
CA VAL A 36 8.56 -6.45 -3.95
C VAL A 36 9.69 -6.21 -2.95
N TRP A 37 9.60 -5.14 -2.15
CA TRP A 37 10.60 -4.83 -1.15
C TRP A 37 10.68 -5.90 -0.05
N VAL A 38 9.54 -6.32 0.50
CA VAL A 38 9.44 -7.41 1.48
C VAL A 38 10.02 -8.70 0.92
N LEU A 39 9.72 -9.03 -0.34
CA LEU A 39 10.26 -10.20 -1.03
C LEU A 39 11.77 -10.09 -1.27
N SER A 40 12.31 -8.88 -1.35
CA SER A 40 13.74 -8.61 -1.52
C SER A 40 14.53 -8.63 -0.21
N LEU A 41 13.88 -8.55 0.96
CA LEU A 41 14.56 -8.61 2.26
C LEU A 41 15.22 -9.97 2.51
N PRO A 42 16.46 -10.01 3.03
CA PRO A 42 17.14 -11.25 3.38
C PRO A 42 16.43 -11.95 4.54
N ARG A 43 16.43 -13.30 4.51
CA ARG A 43 15.70 -14.13 5.49
C ARG A 43 16.19 -13.96 6.93
N SER A 44 17.41 -13.46 7.13
CA SER A 44 17.99 -13.17 8.45
C SER A 44 17.27 -12.06 9.19
N GLU A 45 16.70 -11.09 8.46
CA GLU A 45 15.98 -9.95 9.03
C GLU A 45 14.49 -10.25 9.26
N THR A 46 13.98 -11.34 8.68
CA THR A 46 12.55 -11.65 8.65
C THR A 46 12.16 -12.88 9.46
N ARG A 47 13.13 -13.55 10.09
CA ARG A 47 12.91 -14.70 10.97
C ARG A 47 13.46 -14.41 12.35
N SER A 48 12.74 -14.85 13.38
CA SER A 48 13.24 -14.77 14.75
C SER A 48 14.50 -15.64 14.91
N PRO A 49 15.55 -15.15 15.59
CA PRO A 49 16.77 -15.93 15.88
C PRO A 49 16.50 -17.24 16.62
N GLU A 50 15.38 -17.30 17.36
CA GLU A 50 14.99 -18.45 18.18
C GLU A 50 14.34 -19.60 17.38
N GLY A 51 14.21 -19.45 16.05
CA GLY A 51 13.86 -20.58 15.18
C GLY A 51 12.54 -21.27 15.57
N THR A 52 11.56 -20.52 16.07
CA THR A 52 10.24 -21.07 16.38
C THR A 52 9.56 -21.48 15.07
N GLY A 53 9.64 -22.78 14.79
CA GLY A 53 9.32 -23.39 13.51
C GLY A 53 7.84 -23.21 13.13
N GLY A 54 7.61 -22.55 12.01
CA GLY A 54 6.30 -22.48 11.37
C GLY A 54 6.20 -21.33 10.36
N TRP A 55 5.25 -21.43 9.43
CA TRP A 55 4.92 -20.34 8.49
C TRP A 55 4.57 -19.02 9.19
N SER A 56 4.08 -19.08 10.43
CA SER A 56 3.76 -17.91 11.26
C SER A 56 5.00 -17.19 11.83
N GLY A 57 6.15 -17.86 11.91
CA GLY A 57 7.41 -17.26 12.37
C GLY A 57 8.15 -16.50 11.27
N ASP A 58 7.72 -16.64 10.01
CA ASP A 58 8.29 -15.94 8.86
C ASP A 58 7.45 -14.69 8.59
N LEU A 59 7.83 -13.57 9.22
CA LEU A 59 7.16 -12.27 9.08
C LEU A 59 7.02 -11.85 7.61
N LYS A 60 7.98 -12.25 6.78
CA LYS A 60 7.97 -12.02 5.34
C LYS A 60 6.77 -12.66 4.65
N VAL A 61 6.42 -13.89 5.02
CA VAL A 61 5.31 -14.63 4.42
C VAL A 61 3.98 -14.00 4.84
N MET A 62 3.81 -13.68 6.12
CA MET A 62 2.60 -13.03 6.61
C MET A 62 2.40 -11.63 6.02
N ALA A 63 3.47 -10.83 5.94
CA ALA A 63 3.44 -9.53 5.29
C ALA A 63 3.13 -9.63 3.79
N ALA A 64 3.74 -10.59 3.09
CA ALA A 64 3.47 -10.82 1.67
C ALA A 64 2.00 -11.22 1.41
N VAL A 65 1.43 -12.11 2.24
CA VAL A 65 0.02 -12.50 2.15
C VAL A 65 -0.91 -11.31 2.39
N ALA A 66 -0.64 -10.51 3.43
CA ALA A 66 -1.44 -9.32 3.73
C ALA A 66 -1.41 -8.30 2.58
N LEU A 67 -0.23 -8.01 2.02
CA LEU A 67 -0.06 -7.10 0.89
C LEU A 67 -0.75 -7.63 -0.38
N LEU A 68 -0.63 -8.92 -0.65
CA LEU A 68 -1.32 -9.56 -1.79
C LEU A 68 -2.84 -9.42 -1.65
N LEU A 69 -3.39 -9.69 -0.47
CA LEU A 69 -4.82 -9.53 -0.20
C LEU A 69 -5.27 -8.08 -0.42
N GLN A 70 -4.47 -7.13 0.05
CA GLN A 70 -4.76 -5.70 -0.13
C GLN A 70 -4.76 -5.27 -1.61
N VAL A 71 -3.83 -5.79 -2.41
CA VAL A 71 -3.82 -5.58 -3.87
C VAL A 71 -5.08 -6.15 -4.52
N VAL A 72 -5.50 -7.36 -4.15
CA VAL A 72 -6.73 -7.99 -4.69
C VAL A 72 -7.96 -7.15 -4.33
N VAL A 73 -8.09 -6.74 -3.07
CA VAL A 73 -9.23 -5.92 -2.61
C VAL A 73 -9.31 -4.59 -3.36
N TYR A 74 -8.21 -3.86 -3.48
CA TYR A 74 -8.16 -2.59 -4.24
C TYR A 74 -8.27 -2.75 -5.75
N SER A 75 -8.04 -3.96 -6.27
CA SER A 75 -8.27 -4.26 -7.68
C SER A 75 -9.74 -4.56 -7.98
N LEU A 76 -10.54 -4.95 -6.98
CA LEU A 76 -11.97 -5.27 -7.15
C LEU A 76 -12.90 -4.09 -6.82
N LEU A 77 -12.47 -3.20 -5.93
CA LEU A 77 -13.10 -1.89 -5.67
C LEU A 77 -12.78 -0.88 -6.78
#